data_AF-A0A9W7CP04-F1
#
_entry.id   AF-A0A9W7CP04-F1
#
_cell.length_a   1.000
_cell.length_b   1.000
_cell.length_c   1.000
_cell.angle_alpha   90.00
_cell.angle_beta   90.00
_cell.angle_gamma   90.00
#
_symmetry.space_group_name_H-M   'P 1'
#
loop_
_entity.id
_entity.type
_entity.pdbx_description
1 polymer ?
#
loop_
_entity_poly.entity_id
_entity_poly.type
_entity_poly.pdbx_seq_one_letter_code
_entity_poly.pdbx_strand_id
1 'polypeptide(L)'
;MEIGQRKQRMERQLIVVVTASVKGYPEPMTVLIDSGASFNFAMKASVAENNALYASALEASKSNTNVSVRLATGSIVPTRKVTIPLSVKFDDFNSVEHWLGHG
;
A
#
# COMPACT_ATOMS: atom_id res chain seq x y z
N MET A 1 -25.36 0.66 -34.15
CA MET A 1 -24.27 0.41 -33.20
C MET A 1 -24.14 1.67 -32.36
N GLU A 2 -24.69 1.66 -31.14
CA GLU A 2 -24.75 2.86 -30.28
C GLU A 2 -23.63 2.76 -29.24
N ILE A 3 -22.72 3.72 -29.27
CA ILE A 3 -21.57 3.78 -28.36
C ILE A 3 -22.10 4.40 -27.07
N GLY A 4 -22.46 3.56 -26.10
CA GLY A 4 -22.93 4.00 -24.79
C GLY A 4 -21.88 4.90 -24.12
N GLN A 5 -22.24 6.16 -23.90
CA GLN A 5 -21.45 7.07 -23.09
C GLN A 5 -21.35 6.50 -21.67
N ARG A 6 -20.14 6.05 -21.27
CA ARG A 6 -19.87 5.75 -19.86
C ARG A 6 -20.00 7.04 -19.06
N LYS A 7 -21.13 7.18 -18.37
CA LYS A 7 -21.32 8.20 -17.34
C LYS A 7 -20.28 7.92 -16.25
N GLN A 8 -19.22 8.73 -16.19
CA GLN A 8 -18.28 8.70 -15.09
C GLN A 8 -19.05 9.10 -13.83
N ARG A 9 -19.34 8.14 -12.97
CA ARG A 9 -19.85 8.41 -11.64
C ARG A 9 -18.71 9.14 -10.91
N MET A 10 -18.92 10.41 -10.58
CA MET A 10 -18.06 11.13 -9.63
C MET A 10 -18.28 10.50 -8.26
N GLU A 11 -17.60 9.39 -7.97
CA GLU A 11 -17.56 8.84 -6.63
C GLU A 11 -16.76 9.81 -5.76
N ARG A 12 -17.36 10.25 -4.64
CA ARG A 12 -16.64 11.05 -3.65
C ARG A 12 -15.52 10.16 -3.11
N GLN A 13 -14.27 10.54 -3.37
CA GLN A 13 -13.12 9.88 -2.76
C GLN A 13 -13.21 10.09 -1.24
N LEU A 14 -13.30 8.99 -0.51
CA LEU A 14 -13.22 9.00 0.94
C LEU A 14 -11.77 8.79 1.32
N ILE A 15 -11.21 9.77 2.01
CA ILE A 15 -9.86 9.71 2.56
C ILE A 15 -10.00 9.80 4.09
N VAL A 16 -9.49 8.79 4.79
CA VAL A 16 -9.46 8.75 6.26
C VAL A 16 -8.03 8.48 6.72
N VAL A 17 -7.58 9.19 7.74
CA VAL A 17 -6.28 8.94 8.38
C VAL A 17 -6.53 8.26 9.71
N VAL A 18 -5.88 7.13 9.95
CA VAL A 18 -5.94 6.40 11.22
C VAL A 18 -4.52 6.17 11.75
N THR A 19 -4.41 6.00 13.05
CA THR A 19 -3.20 5.49 13.69
C THR A 19 -3.39 4.00 13.94
N ALA A 20 -2.47 3.17 13.44
CA ALA A 20 -2.56 1.73 13.55
C ALA A 20 -1.30 1.14 14.20
N SER A 21 -1.50 0.19 15.12
CA SER A 21 -0.40 -0.65 15.59
C SER A 21 -0.03 -1.65 14.50
N VAL A 22 1.27 -1.78 14.21
CA VAL A 22 1.78 -2.74 13.23
C VAL A 22 2.75 -3.69 13.92
N LYS A 23 2.47 -5.00 13.84
CA LYS A 23 3.32 -6.00 14.50
C LYS A 23 4.75 -5.92 13.98
N GLY A 24 5.71 -5.82 14.90
CA GLY A 24 7.13 -5.71 14.56
C GLY A 24 7.64 -4.27 14.42
N TYR A 25 6.81 -3.27 14.70
CA TYR A 25 7.22 -1.87 14.80
C TYR A 25 6.85 -1.34 16.19
N PRO A 26 7.76 -0.63 16.87
CA PRO A 26 7.54 -0.17 18.24
C PRO A 26 6.52 0.97 18.30
N GLU A 27 6.57 1.88 17.33
CA GLU A 27 5.70 3.03 17.26
C GLU A 27 4.50 2.75 16.33
N PRO A 28 3.29 3.25 16.67
CA PRO A 28 2.16 3.19 15.77
C PRO A 28 2.43 3.92 14.45
N MET A 29 1.90 3.38 13.35
CA MET A 29 2.03 3.98 12.03
C MET A 29 0.80 4.83 11.70
N THR A 30 1.02 5.88 10.91
CA THR A 30 -0.08 6.61 10.26
C THR A 30 -0.49 5.86 9.00
N VAL A 31 -1.75 5.47 8.89
CA VAL A 31 -2.32 4.76 7.74
C VAL A 31 -3.37 5.65 7.06
N LEU A 32 -3.22 5.83 5.75
CA LEU A 32 -4.17 6.53 4.90
C LEU A 32 -5.10 5.50 4.24
N ILE A 33 -6.38 5.54 4.58
CA ILE A 33 -7.43 4.80 3.89
C ILE A 33 -7.92 5.68 2.75
N ASP A 34 -7.49 5.35 1.54
CA ASP A 34 -7.87 6.04 0.31
C ASP A 34 -8.77 5.12 -0.51
N SER A 35 -10.07 5.44 -0.60
CA SER A 35 -11.02 4.65 -1.40
C SER A 35 -10.72 4.67 -2.90
N GLY A 36 -9.85 5.56 -3.37
CA GLY A 36 -9.34 5.60 -4.74
C GLY A 36 -8.10 4.73 -4.97
N ALA A 37 -7.47 4.21 -3.91
CA ALA A 37 -6.29 3.36 -4.04
C ALA A 37 -6.70 1.94 -4.48
N SER A 38 -6.02 1.41 -5.51
CA SER A 38 -6.27 0.05 -5.98
C SER A 38 -5.49 -1.02 -5.19
N PHE A 39 -4.44 -0.62 -4.47
CA PHE A 39 -3.56 -1.50 -3.70
C PHE A 39 -3.01 -0.77 -2.48
N ASN A 40 -2.74 -1.52 -1.41
CA ASN A 40 -2.02 -1.04 -0.25
C ASN A 40 -0.57 -0.74 -0.61
N PHE A 41 -0.08 0.44 -0.24
CA PHE A 41 1.27 0.90 -0.55
C PHE A 41 1.96 1.40 0.72
N ALA A 42 3.18 0.92 0.96
CA ALA A 42 3.98 1.31 2.11
C ALA A 42 5.26 2.02 1.63
N MET A 43 5.54 3.17 2.22
CA MET A 43 6.79 3.88 1.95
C MET A 43 7.96 3.05 2.50
N LYS A 44 9.02 2.88 1.69
CA LYS A 44 10.23 2.14 2.11
C LYS A 44 10.78 2.64 3.45
N ALA A 45 10.78 3.96 3.67
CA ALA A 45 11.22 4.55 4.93
C ALA A 45 10.45 4.00 6.14
N SER A 46 9.14 3.78 6.02
CA SER A 46 8.31 3.26 7.11
C SER A 46 8.52 1.78 7.37
N VAL A 47 8.76 0.98 6.32
CA VAL A 47 8.89 -0.49 6.47
C VAL A 47 10.32 -0.97 6.66
N ALA A 48 11.32 -0.18 6.25
CA ALA A 48 12.73 -0.53 6.43
C ALA A 48 13.19 -0.41 7.90
N GLU A 49 12.41 0.24 8.77
CA GLU A 49 12.67 0.26 10.21
C GLU A 49 12.71 -1.16 10.80
N ASN A 50 11.88 -2.07 10.28
CA ASN A 50 12.01 -3.50 10.55
C ASN A 50 12.81 -4.18 9.43
N ASN A 51 14.13 -4.02 9.50
CA ASN A 51 15.06 -4.54 8.50
C ASN A 51 14.90 -6.06 8.27
N ALA A 52 14.69 -6.85 9.33
CA ALA A 52 14.53 -8.30 9.20
C ALA A 52 13.29 -8.68 8.40
N LEU A 53 12.15 -8.02 8.66
CA LEU A 53 10.91 -8.23 7.92
C LEU A 53 11.06 -7.77 6.47
N TYR A 54 11.63 -6.59 6.26
CA TYR A 54 11.82 -6.03 4.92
C TYR A 54 12.78 -6.88 4.07
N ALA A 55 13.92 -7.28 4.63
CA ALA A 55 14.87 -8.17 3.96
C ALA A 55 14.23 -9.52 3.62
N SER A 56 13.48 -10.12 4.54
CA SER A 56 12.77 -11.37 4.29
C SER A 56 11.74 -11.23 3.16
N ALA A 57 11.00 -10.11 3.11
CA ALA A 57 10.06 -9.83 2.03
C ALA A 57 10.77 -9.57 0.69
N LEU A 58 11.94 -8.93 0.72
CA LEU A 58 12.77 -8.69 -0.46
C LEU A 58 13.30 -10.01 -1.04
N GLU A 59 13.79 -10.92 -0.21
CA GLU A 59 14.23 -12.26 -0.62
C GLU A 59 13.06 -13.11 -1.14
N ALA A 60 11.89 -13.03 -0.50
CA ALA A 60 10.69 -13.73 -0.94
C ALA A 60 10.09 -13.14 -2.24
N SER A 61 10.41 -11.90 -2.58
CA SER A 61 9.98 -11.29 -3.83
C SER A 61 10.66 -11.99 -5.02
N LYS A 62 9.88 -12.81 -5.75
CA LYS A 62 10.35 -13.50 -6.95
C LYS A 62 11.01 -12.50 -7.91
N SER A 63 12.16 -12.89 -8.46
CA SER A 63 13.04 -12.00 -9.23
C SER A 63 12.30 -11.22 -10.33
N ASN A 64 12.50 -9.90 -10.33
CA ASN A 64 12.31 -8.95 -11.43
C ASN A 64 10.89 -8.61 -11.91
N THR A 65 9.84 -8.81 -11.11
CA THR A 65 8.55 -8.18 -11.46
C THR A 65 8.58 -6.69 -11.11
N ASN A 66 8.86 -5.85 -12.10
CA ASN A 66 8.70 -4.40 -11.95
C ASN A 66 7.23 -4.04 -12.11
N VAL A 67 6.72 -3.16 -11.25
CA VAL A 67 5.39 -2.55 -11.33
C VAL A 67 5.53 -1.05 -11.39
N SER A 68 4.54 -0.38 -11.97
CA SER A 68 4.47 1.09 -11.98
C SER A 68 3.37 1.53 -11.04
N VAL A 69 3.71 2.38 -10.05
CA VAL A 69 2.75 2.94 -9.11
C VAL A 69 2.41 4.36 -9.56
N ARG A 70 1.13 4.67 -9.70
CA ARG A 70 0.66 6.04 -9.95
C ARG A 70 0.34 6.70 -8.61
N LEU A 71 1.09 7.74 -8.26
CA LEU A 71 0.88 8.51 -7.03
C LEU A 71 -0.26 9.53 -7.20
N ALA A 72 -0.75 10.07 -6.08
CA ALA A 72 -1.77 11.12 -6.07
C ALA A 72 -1.36 12.38 -6.84
N THR A 73 -0.05 12.64 -6.96
CA THR A 73 0.50 13.73 -7.80
C THR A 73 0.33 13.48 -9.31
N GLY A 74 -0.15 12.30 -9.70
CA GLY A 74 -0.22 11.85 -11.09
C GLY A 74 1.08 11.26 -11.63
N SER A 75 2.18 11.34 -10.87
CA SER A 75 3.48 10.76 -11.23
C SER A 75 3.40 9.24 -11.27
N ILE A 76 4.09 8.64 -12.25
CA ILE A 76 4.24 7.19 -12.37
C ILE A 76 5.66 6.82 -11.96
N VAL A 77 5.78 6.00 -10.91
CA VAL A 77 7.08 5.55 -10.37
C VAL A 77 7.26 4.07 -10.67
N PRO A 78 8.25 3.68 -11.48
CA PRO A 78 8.62 2.27 -11.63
C PRO A 78 9.26 1.78 -10.33
N THR A 79 8.81 0.64 -9.83
CA THR A 79 9.34 0.03 -8.60
C THR A 79 9.44 -1.47 -8.75
N ARG A 80 10.41 -2.06 -8.04
CA ARG A 80 10.41 -3.50 -7.82
C ARG A 80 9.17 -3.86 -6.99
N LYS A 81 8.44 -4.90 -7.38
CA LYS A 81 7.34 -5.42 -6.59
C LYS A 81 7.88 -6.17 -5.38
N VAL A 82 7.83 -5.53 -4.22
CA VAL A 82 8.07 -6.18 -2.92
C VAL A 82 6.73 -6.27 -2.20
N THR A 83 6.30 -7.47 -1.86
CA THR A 83 5.06 -7.68 -1.10
C THR A 83 5.41 -7.94 0.36
N ILE A 84 5.00 -7.04 1.25
CA ILE A 84 5.28 -7.13 2.68
C ILE A 84 3.97 -7.43 3.41
N PRO A 85 3.84 -8.59 4.08
CA PRO A 85 2.69 -8.87 4.92
C PRO A 85 2.82 -8.09 6.23
N LEU A 86 1.92 -7.15 6.49
CA LEU A 86 1.87 -6.38 7.73
C LEU A 86 0.62 -6.76 8.53
N SER A 87 0.81 -7.18 9.78
CA SER A 87 -0.30 -7.31 10.72
C SER A 87 -0.66 -5.93 11.25
N VAL A 88 -1.81 -5.39 10.83
CA VAL A 88 -2.27 -4.03 11.12
C VAL A 88 -3.53 -4.11 12.01
N LYS A 89 -3.55 -3.31 13.07
CA LYS A 89 -4.70 -3.18 13.96
C LYS A 89 -5.00 -1.71 14.29
N PHE A 90 -6.25 -1.31 14.13
CA PHE A 90 -6.83 -0.03 14.57
C PHE A 90 -8.31 -0.22 14.86
N ASP A 91 -8.84 0.42 15.91
CA ASP A 91 -10.23 0.22 16.37
C ASP A 91 -10.61 -1.29 16.46
N ASP A 92 -11.67 -1.72 15.79
CA ASP A 92 -12.12 -3.10 15.66
C ASP A 92 -11.49 -3.85 14.46
N PHE A 93 -10.74 -3.16 13.60
CA PHE A 93 -10.01 -3.76 12.49
C PHE A 93 -8.74 -4.47 12.95
N ASN A 94 -8.57 -5.72 12.54
CA ASN A 94 -7.39 -6.53 12.82
C ASN A 94 -7.15 -7.54 11.67
N SER A 95 -6.18 -7.24 10.79
CA SER A 95 -5.91 -8.03 9.58
C SER A 95 -4.41 -8.16 9.29
N VAL A 96 -4.07 -9.12 8.43
CA VAL A 96 -2.76 -9.17 7.77
C VAL A 96 -2.94 -8.72 6.34
N GLU A 97 -2.49 -7.52 6.05
CA GLU A 97 -2.60 -6.90 4.74
C GLU A 97 -1.28 -7.01 3.98
N HIS A 98 -1.35 -7.15 2.66
CA HIS A 98 -0.19 -7.22 1.79
C HIS A 98 0.09 -5.87 1.15
N TRP A 99 1.25 -5.29 1.46
CA TRP A 99 1.63 -3.95 1.02
C TRP A 99 2.69 -4.00 -0.06
N LEU A 100 2.55 -3.16 -1.08
CA LEU A 100 3.61 -2.90 -2.04
C LEU A 100 4.64 -1.96 -1.40
N GLY A 101 5.88 -2.46 -1.25
CA GLY A 101 7.03 -1.64 -0.86
C GLY A 101 7.82 -1.17 -2.09
N HIS A 102 8.50 -0.03 -1.96
CA HIS A 102 9.52 0.37 -2.94
C HIS A 102 10.84 -0.33 -2.65
N GLY A 103 11.46 -0.92 -3.69
CA GLY A 103 12.78 -1.58 -3.63
C GLY A 103 13.90 -0.69 -3.11
#